data_AF-H3CQT1-F1
#
_entry.id   AF-H3CQT1-F1
#
_cell.length_a   1.000
_cell.length_b   1.000
_cell.length_c   1.000
_cell.angle_alpha   90.00
_cell.angle_beta   90.00
_cell.angle_gamma   90.00
#
_symmetry.space_group_name_H-M   'P 1'
#
loop_
_entity.id
_entity.type
_entity.pdbx_description
1 polymer ?
#
loop_
_entity_poly.entity_id
_entity_poly.type
_entity_poly.pdbx_seq_one_letter_code
_entity_poly.pdbx_strand_id
1 'polypeptide(L)'
;MPVPGIHLQLKTVLRFVGPTDNIYSCSFVQILAKRLENAFDEAQDKVLETYNRLTVEIQSVTQESGSASVSVMYVVKNQDVILNGTVSSGLLNQLTAELVGYFLFYPPLIIAEHFPLKTTATRMMLL
;
A
#
# COMPACT_ATOMS: atom_id res chain seq x y z
N MET A 1 11.12 -15.89 -4.33
CA MET A 1 9.66 -15.72 -4.48
C MET A 1 9.42 -14.94 -5.77
N PRO A 2 8.50 -15.35 -6.65
CA PRO A 2 8.13 -14.55 -7.83
C PRO A 2 7.50 -13.22 -7.38
N VAL A 3 7.80 -12.13 -8.10
CA VAL A 3 7.17 -10.83 -7.86
C VAL A 3 5.69 -10.93 -8.25
N PRO A 4 4.74 -10.58 -7.36
CA PRO A 4 3.32 -10.59 -7.68
C PRO A 4 3.02 -9.72 -8.93
N GLY A 5 2.01 -10.11 -9.71
CA GLY A 5 1.58 -9.33 -10.87
C GLY A 5 1.23 -7.90 -10.49
N ILE A 6 1.53 -6.93 -11.37
CA ILE A 6 1.41 -5.49 -11.06
C ILE A 6 0.00 -5.06 -10.62
N HIS A 7 -1.03 -5.76 -11.10
CA HIS A 7 -2.45 -5.54 -10.76
C HIS A 7 -2.82 -5.93 -9.33
N LEU A 8 -1.94 -6.65 -8.63
CA LEU A 8 -2.09 -7.04 -7.22
C LEU A 8 -1.34 -6.08 -6.29
N GLN A 9 -0.42 -5.29 -6.83
CA GLN A 9 0.44 -4.41 -6.04
C GLN A 9 -0.22 -3.06 -5.81
N LEU A 10 -0.01 -2.55 -4.61
CA LEU A 10 -0.38 -1.21 -4.18
C LEU A 10 0.87 -0.36 -3.98
N LYS A 11 0.73 0.94 -4.23
CA LYS A 11 1.74 1.95 -3.92
C LYS A 11 1.14 2.96 -2.94
N THR A 12 1.84 3.15 -1.82
CA THR A 12 1.59 4.24 -0.88
C THR A 12 2.84 5.10 -0.81
N VAL A 13 2.67 6.42 -0.87
CA VAL A 13 3.77 7.37 -0.72
C VAL A 13 3.61 8.07 0.60
N LEU A 14 4.63 8.01 1.43
CA LEU A 14 4.66 8.58 2.77
C LEU A 14 5.56 9.81 2.79
N ARG A 15 5.12 10.86 3.48
CA ARG A 15 6.00 11.97 3.86
C ARG A 15 6.82 11.52 5.06
N PHE A 16 8.13 11.42 4.88
CA PHE A 16 9.05 11.08 5.95
C PHE A 16 9.44 12.33 6.73
N VAL A 17 9.34 12.25 8.06
CA VAL A 17 9.45 13.44 8.93
C VAL A 17 10.72 13.41 9.79
N GLY A 18 11.43 12.28 9.90
CA GLY A 18 12.58 12.14 10.82
C GLY A 18 13.84 11.52 10.20
N PRO A 19 15.05 11.99 10.55
CA PRO A 19 16.32 11.40 10.12
C PRO A 19 16.67 10.10 10.87
N THR A 20 15.92 9.74 11.91
CA THR A 20 16.21 8.61 12.80
C THR A 20 15.68 7.27 12.29
N ASP A 21 14.71 7.30 11.37
CA ASP A 21 14.09 6.09 10.83
C ASP A 21 14.96 5.48 9.72
N ASN A 22 15.35 4.22 9.89
CA ASN A 22 16.08 3.48 8.87
C ASN A 22 15.12 2.67 8.00
N ILE A 23 14.72 3.25 6.86
CA ILE A 23 13.77 2.62 5.92
C ILE A 23 14.28 1.32 5.28
N TYR A 24 15.58 1.07 5.36
CA TYR A 24 16.22 -0.14 4.81
C TYR A 24 16.30 -1.28 5.85
N SER A 25 15.88 -1.02 7.09
CA SER A 25 15.86 -2.03 8.14
C SER A 25 14.65 -2.95 8.03
N CYS A 26 14.83 -4.22 8.38
CA CYS A 26 13.72 -5.18 8.46
C CYS A 26 12.69 -4.77 9.53
N SER A 27 13.13 -4.17 10.64
CA SER A 27 12.23 -3.69 11.70
C SER A 27 11.28 -2.61 11.19
N PHE A 28 11.77 -1.66 10.38
CA PHE A 28 10.91 -0.67 9.74
C PHE A 28 9.85 -1.34 8.86
N VAL A 29 10.26 -2.26 8.00
CA VAL A 29 9.36 -3.00 7.10
C VAL A 29 8.30 -3.77 7.88
N GLN A 30 8.68 -4.50 8.92
CA GLN A 30 7.75 -5.27 9.75
C GLN A 30 6.76 -4.39 10.52
N ILE A 31 7.23 -3.29 11.10
CA ILE A 31 6.38 -2.32 11.82
C ILE A 31 5.39 -1.68 10.85
N LEU A 32 5.87 -1.24 9.68
CA LEU A 32 5.03 -0.59 8.69
C LEU A 32 3.97 -1.56 8.13
N ALA A 33 4.35 -2.80 7.84
CA ALA A 33 3.41 -3.85 7.42
C ALA A 33 2.32 -4.04 8.48
N LYS A 34 2.71 -4.16 9.76
CA LYS A 34 1.74 -4.35 10.85
C LYS A 34 0.78 -3.17 11.00
N ARG A 35 1.26 -1.95 10.77
CA ARG A 35 0.43 -0.74 10.80
C ARG A 35 -0.55 -0.70 9.62
N LEU A 36 -0.11 -1.09 8.43
CA LEU A 36 -0.99 -1.26 7.28
C LEU A 36 -2.07 -2.31 7.56
N GLU A 37 -1.73 -3.46 8.16
CA GLU A 37 -2.73 -4.46 8.56
C GLU A 37 -3.80 -3.88 9.48
N ASN A 38 -3.40 -3.09 10.48
CA ASN A 38 -4.36 -2.47 11.41
C ASN A 38 -5.26 -1.45 10.69
N ALA A 39 -4.72 -0.70 9.71
CA ALA A 39 -5.53 0.19 8.88
C ALA A 39 -6.51 -0.59 7.99
N PHE A 40 -6.13 -1.76 7.48
CA PHE A 40 -7.03 -2.63 6.73
C PHE A 40 -8.13 -3.25 7.61
N ASP A 41 -7.83 -3.52 8.88
CA ASP A 41 -8.81 -3.98 9.87
C ASP A 41 -9.91 -2.91 10.06
N GLU A 42 -9.51 -1.67 10.36
CA GLU A 42 -10.42 -0.52 10.48
C GLU A 42 -11.21 -0.27 9.19
N ALA A 43 -10.57 -0.41 8.03
CA ALA A 43 -11.24 -0.23 6.74
C ALA A 43 -12.37 -1.24 6.52
N GLN A 44 -12.15 -2.51 6.86
CA GLN A 44 -13.18 -3.55 6.73
C GLN A 44 -14.35 -3.32 7.66
N ASP A 45 -14.10 -2.90 8.90
CA ASP A 45 -15.13 -2.57 9.88
C ASP A 45 -16.07 -1.47 9.35
N LYS A 46 -15.55 -0.51 8.58
CA LYS A 46 -16.37 0.55 7.97
C LYS A 46 -17.29 0.10 6.84
N VAL A 47 -16.90 -0.91 6.06
CA VAL A 47 -17.70 -1.40 4.92
C VAL A 47 -18.48 -2.67 5.22
N LEU A 48 -18.42 -3.17 6.47
CA LEU A 48 -19.01 -4.44 6.89
C LEU A 48 -18.56 -5.63 6.00
N GLU A 49 -17.35 -5.54 5.43
CA GLU A 49 -16.76 -6.64 4.67
C GLU A 49 -16.18 -7.68 5.64
N THR A 50 -16.26 -8.96 5.26
CA THR A 50 -15.95 -10.09 6.14
C THR A 50 -14.80 -10.93 5.59
N TYR A 51 -13.65 -10.31 5.27
CA TYR A 51 -12.45 -11.14 5.05
C TYR A 51 -11.98 -11.70 6.39
N ASN A 52 -11.22 -12.81 6.32
CA ASN A 52 -10.40 -13.18 7.46
C ASN A 52 -9.32 -12.11 7.64
N ARG A 53 -8.65 -12.13 8.81
CA ARG A 53 -7.57 -11.19 9.12
C ARG A 53 -6.61 -11.00 7.94
N LEU A 54 -6.64 -9.79 7.37
CA LEU A 54 -5.80 -9.41 6.25
C LEU A 54 -4.35 -9.27 6.72
N THR A 55 -3.41 -9.75 5.89
CA THR A 55 -1.97 -9.59 6.11
C THR A 55 -1.37 -8.76 4.99
N VAL A 56 -0.29 -8.04 5.31
CA VAL A 56 0.38 -7.15 4.35
C VAL A 56 1.81 -7.61 4.14
N GLU A 57 2.18 -7.82 2.87
CA GLU A 57 3.55 -8.13 2.48
C GLU A 57 4.13 -6.94 1.71
N ILE A 58 5.15 -6.31 2.30
CA ILE A 58 5.88 -5.22 1.67
C ILE A 58 6.87 -5.81 0.67
N GLN A 59 6.69 -5.47 -0.60
CA GLN A 59 7.54 -5.90 -1.71
C GLN A 59 8.80 -5.02 -1.82
N SER A 60 8.66 -3.71 -1.60
CA SER A 60 9.79 -2.78 -1.67
C SER A 60 9.51 -1.48 -0.92
N VAL A 61 10.55 -0.91 -0.33
CA VAL A 61 10.58 0.45 0.20
C VAL A 61 11.68 1.20 -0.52
N THR A 62 11.35 2.34 -1.12
CA THR A 62 12.27 3.14 -1.92
C THR A 62 12.16 4.60 -1.57
N GLN A 63 13.29 5.29 -1.53
CA GLN A 63 13.36 6.73 -1.37
C GLN A 63 14.19 7.28 -2.52
N GLU A 64 13.63 8.23 -3.26
CA GLU A 64 14.36 8.93 -4.31
C GLU A 64 15.42 9.85 -3.68
N SER A 65 16.61 9.90 -4.26
CA SER A 65 17.70 10.73 -3.75
C SER A 65 17.29 12.21 -3.69
N GLY A 66 17.44 12.82 -2.50
CA GLY A 66 17.02 14.22 -2.28
C GLY A 66 15.52 14.40 -2.00
N SER A 67 14.72 13.34 -2.05
CA SER A 67 13.29 13.39 -1.71
C SER A 67 13.04 13.11 -0.23
N ALA A 68 12.14 13.88 0.36
CA ALA A 68 11.60 13.63 1.70
C ALA A 68 10.46 12.59 1.72
N SER A 69 10.23 11.90 0.59
CA SER A 69 9.12 10.96 0.43
C SER A 69 9.61 9.53 0.24
N VAL A 70 8.89 8.58 0.84
CA VAL A 70 9.19 7.15 0.76
C VAL A 70 8.04 6.46 0.03
N SER A 71 8.36 5.73 -1.02
CA SER A 71 7.43 4.91 -1.78
C SER A 71 7.47 3.47 -1.30
N VAL A 72 6.31 2.96 -0.92
CA VAL A 72 6.11 1.61 -0.36
C VAL A 72 5.25 0.85 -1.34
N MET A 73 5.78 -0.25 -1.88
CA MET A 73 5.01 -1.20 -2.67
C MET A 73 4.69 -2.43 -1.83
N TYR A 74 3.44 -2.86 -1.83
CA TYR A 74 2.99 -3.98 -1.03
C TYR A 74 1.82 -4.71 -1.70
N VAL A 75 1.54 -5.92 -1.22
CA VAL A 75 0.34 -6.69 -1.55
C VAL A 75 -0.44 -6.97 -0.28
N VAL A 76 -1.75 -7.18 -0.42
CA VAL A 76 -2.64 -7.57 0.68
C VAL A 76 -3.08 -9.00 0.46
N LYS A 77 -3.07 -9.79 1.52
CA LYS A 77 -3.45 -11.20 1.48
C LYS A 77 -4.62 -11.47 2.42
N ASN A 78 -5.55 -12.27 1.96
CA ASN A 78 -6.52 -12.96 2.81
C ASN A 78 -6.05 -14.42 2.93
N GLN A 79 -5.48 -14.76 4.08
CA GLN A 79 -4.78 -16.03 4.29
C GLN A 79 -3.67 -16.23 3.24
N ASP A 80 -3.75 -17.27 2.40
CA ASP A 80 -2.76 -17.59 1.37
C ASP A 80 -3.04 -16.93 0.01
N VAL A 81 -4.16 -16.19 -0.12
CA VAL A 81 -4.60 -15.60 -1.39
C VAL A 81 -4.29 -14.11 -1.44
N ILE A 82 -3.53 -13.69 -2.46
CA ILE A 82 -3.29 -12.26 -2.73
C ILE A 82 -4.55 -11.63 -3.31
N LEU A 83 -5.00 -10.52 -2.71
CA LEU A 83 -6.16 -9.76 -3.15
C LEU A 83 -5.84 -8.88 -4.37
N ASN A 84 -6.88 -8.60 -5.16
CA ASN A 84 -6.78 -7.67 -6.28
C ASN A 84 -6.46 -6.26 -5.79
N GLY A 85 -5.57 -5.56 -6.50
CA GLY A 85 -5.18 -4.18 -6.16
C GLY A 85 -6.36 -3.23 -6.13
N THR A 86 -7.35 -3.38 -7.02
CA THR A 86 -8.58 -2.56 -6.97
C THR A 86 -9.40 -2.79 -5.70
N VAL A 87 -9.54 -4.04 -5.25
CA VAL A 87 -10.27 -4.38 -4.00
C VAL A 87 -9.51 -3.83 -2.80
N SER A 88 -8.21 -4.11 -2.72
CA SER A 88 -7.36 -3.63 -1.63
C SER A 88 -7.26 -2.11 -1.58
N SER A 89 -7.15 -1.45 -2.73
CA SER A 89 -7.20 0.01 -2.84
C SER A 89 -8.56 0.55 -2.39
N GLY A 90 -9.65 -0.10 -2.81
CA GLY A 90 -11.02 0.27 -2.45
C GLY A 90 -11.28 0.22 -0.93
N LEU A 91 -10.74 -0.79 -0.24
CA LEU A 91 -10.82 -0.89 1.22
C LEU A 91 -10.07 0.26 1.91
N LEU A 92 -8.77 0.43 1.64
CA LEU A 92 -7.98 1.42 2.38
C LEU A 92 -8.46 2.86 2.13
N ASN A 93 -9.03 3.13 0.95
CA ASN A 93 -9.61 4.43 0.60
C ASN A 93 -10.97 4.73 1.27
N GLN A 94 -11.53 3.80 2.05
CA GLN A 94 -12.65 4.10 2.96
C GLN A 94 -12.22 4.94 4.17
N LEU A 95 -10.91 4.96 4.45
CA LEU A 95 -10.32 5.76 5.51
C LEU A 95 -9.88 7.12 4.97
N THR A 96 -9.99 8.14 5.80
CA THR A 96 -9.45 9.46 5.46
C THR A 96 -7.92 9.42 5.50
N ALA A 97 -7.27 10.33 4.78
CA ALA A 97 -5.81 10.44 4.80
C ALA A 97 -5.25 10.68 6.20
N GLU A 98 -5.98 11.41 7.05
CA GLU A 98 -5.63 11.63 8.45
C GLU A 98 -5.65 10.32 9.25
N LEU A 99 -6.70 9.51 9.10
CA LEU A 99 -6.82 8.25 9.82
C LEU A 99 -5.79 7.22 9.31
N VAL A 100 -5.55 7.16 8.00
CA VAL A 100 -4.44 6.36 7.44
C VAL A 100 -3.10 6.82 8.03
N GLY A 101 -2.85 8.13 8.06
CA GLY A 101 -1.62 8.68 8.65
C GLY A 101 -1.48 8.37 10.14
N TYR A 102 -2.58 8.36 10.89
CA TYR A 102 -2.62 7.96 12.30
C TYR A 102 -2.17 6.50 12.48
N PHE A 103 -2.68 5.56 11.68
CA PHE A 103 -2.24 4.16 11.75
C PHE A 103 -0.79 3.98 11.32
N LEU A 104 -0.35 4.67 10.25
CA LEU A 104 0.99 4.51 9.70
C LEU A 104 2.07 5.25 10.51
N PHE A 105 1.68 6.24 11.32
CA PHE A 105 2.56 7.24 11.96
C PHE A 105 3.39 8.04 10.95
N TYR A 106 2.96 8.06 9.69
CA TYR A 106 3.55 8.84 8.62
C TYR A 106 2.43 9.48 7.82
N PRO A 107 2.46 10.80 7.57
CA PRO A 107 1.46 11.45 6.72
C PRO A 107 1.51 10.87 5.30
N PRO A 108 0.41 10.30 4.77
CA PRO A 108 0.40 9.80 3.40
C PRO A 108 0.25 10.95 2.40
N LEU A 109 1.00 10.89 1.32
CA LEU A 109 0.87 11.74 0.14
C LEU A 109 0.02 11.06 -0.95
N ILE A 110 0.16 9.74 -1.07
CA ILE A 110 -0.63 8.87 -1.96
C ILE A 110 -1.04 7.64 -1.14
N ILE A 111 -2.30 7.22 -1.25
CA ILE A 111 -2.85 6.09 -0.49
C ILE A 111 -3.24 4.99 -1.46
N ALA A 112 -2.62 3.82 -1.31
CA ALA A 112 -2.99 2.58 -2.00
C ALA A 112 -3.32 2.75 -3.50
N GLU A 113 -2.48 3.47 -4.24
CA GLU A 113 -2.60 3.55 -5.69
C GLU A 113 -2.34 2.15 -6.26
N HIS A 114 -3.31 1.60 -6.99
CA HIS A 114 -3.17 0.33 -7.67
C HIS A 114 -2.81 0.56 -9.13
N PHE A 115 -2.08 -0.37 -9.73
CA PHE A 115 -1.74 -0.29 -11.15
C PHE A 115 -2.78 -1.06 -11.97
N PRO A 116 -3.54 -0.43 -12.88
CA PRO A 116 -4.43 -1.16 -13.76
C PRO A 116 -3.59 -2.09 -14.66
N LEU A 117 -4.12 -3.28 -15.00
CA LEU A 117 -3.60 -4.04 -16.13
C LEU A 117 -3.59 -3.10 -17.34
N LYS A 118 -2.41 -2.79 -17.88
CA LYS A 118 -2.33 -2.14 -19.19
C LYS A 118 -2.85 -3.16 -20.21
N THR A 119 -4.15 -3.13 -20.49
CA THR A 119 -4.67 -3.74 -21.71
C THR A 119 -3.98 -3.04 -22.87
N THR A 120 -3.41 -3.83 -23.77
CA THR A 120 -2.67 -3.36 -24.94
C THR A 120 -3.66 -2.83 -26.00
N ALA A 121 -4.46 -1.82 -25.65
CA ALA A 121 -5.48 -1.22 -26.49
C ALA A 121 -5.52 0.31 -26.33
N THR A 122 -4.37 0.95 -26.42
CA THR A 122 -4.28 2.35 -26.89
C THR A 122 -3.05 2.49 -27.77
N ARG A 123 -3.08 1.79 -28.91
CA ARG A 123 -2.38 2.22 -30.11
C ARG A 123 -3.47 2.80 -31.00
N MET A 124 -3.30 4.05 -31.47
CA MET A 124 -4.24 4.89 -32.26
C MET A 124 -5.18 5.80 -31.45
N MET A 125 -4.66 6.89 -30.89
CA MET A 125 -5.23 8.24 -31.10
C MET A 125 -4.28 9.31 -30.55
N LEU A 126 -3.36 9.77 -31.38
CA LEU A 126 -3.01 11.19 -31.54
C LEU A 126 -2.14 11.24 -32.80
N LEU A 127 -2.68 11.99 -33.76
CA LEU A 127 -2.18 12.26 -35.10
C LEU A 127 -0.76 12.84 -35.09
#